data_AF-A0AAU9M2R8-F1
#
_entry.id   AF-A0AAU9M2R8-F1
#
_cell.length_a   1.000
_cell.length_b   1.000
_cell.length_c   1.000
_cell.angle_alpha   90.00
_cell.angle_beta   90.00
_cell.angle_gamma   90.00
#
_symmetry.space_group_name_H-M   'P 1'
#
loop_
_entity.id
_entity.type
_entity.pdbx_description
1 polymer ?
#
loop_
_entity_poly.entity_id
_entity_poly.type
_entity_poly.pdbx_seq_one_letter_code
_entity_poly.pdbx_strand_id
1 'polypeptide(L)'
;MFARNPIRYTGGITQRFSDIDFAGVDKDGCVVFIKRFTGEKCEKLYYCQHDINFPKGLNLISNDPNYFEFIAIAYEYGVIVYMYVDHFGNSNIKEWLDEHKDEVVGNIEKEAINGA
;
A
#
# COMPACT_ATOMS: atom_id res chain seq x y z
N MET A 1 -3.65 16.21 -1.28
CA MET A 1 -2.50 16.17 -0.35
C MET A 1 -2.43 14.79 0.27
N PHE A 2 -1.49 13.95 -0.20
CA PHE A 2 -1.20 12.64 0.38
C PHE A 2 -0.65 12.83 1.79
N ALA A 3 -1.25 12.15 2.77
CA ALA A 3 -0.84 12.26 4.16
C ALA A 3 0.38 11.39 4.41
N ARG A 4 1.40 11.97 5.05
CA ARG A 4 2.74 11.43 5.34
C ARG A 4 2.77 10.16 6.22
N ASN A 5 1.61 9.59 6.57
CA ASN A 5 1.45 8.45 7.49
C ASN A 5 0.39 7.47 6.93
N PRO A 6 0.67 6.18 6.81
CA PRO A 6 -0.22 5.16 6.27
C PRO A 6 -0.70 4.21 7.37
N ILE A 7 -1.91 4.49 7.80
CA ILE A 7 -3.15 3.77 7.46
C ILE A 7 -4.18 4.78 7.93
N ARG A 8 -4.74 5.60 7.03
CA ARG A 8 -5.76 6.61 7.38
C ARG A 8 -7.12 6.06 7.00
N TYR A 9 -7.97 5.74 7.97
CA TYR A 9 -9.38 5.53 7.70
C TYR A 9 -10.29 6.02 8.85
N THR A 10 -11.40 6.69 8.48
CA THR A 10 -12.26 7.62 9.25
C THR A 10 -11.51 8.79 9.92
N GLY A 11 -11.62 10.00 9.35
CA GLY A 11 -11.20 11.25 10.02
C GLY A 11 -9.69 11.50 10.13
N GLY A 12 -8.83 10.70 9.48
CA GLY A 12 -7.38 10.92 9.47
C GLY A 12 -6.59 10.23 10.58
N ILE A 13 -7.18 9.20 11.20
CA ILE A 13 -6.58 8.43 12.30
C ILE A 13 -5.64 7.35 11.74
N THR A 14 -4.43 7.23 12.31
CA THR A 14 -3.48 6.14 12.06
C THR A 14 -3.86 4.91 12.88
N GLN A 15 -4.14 3.78 12.23
CA GLN A 15 -4.42 2.52 12.92
C GLN A 15 -3.20 1.58 12.91
N ARG A 16 -2.80 1.13 14.10
CA ARG A 16 -1.83 0.04 14.28
C ARG A 16 -2.59 -1.27 14.53
N PHE A 17 -2.18 -2.34 13.88
CA PHE A 17 -2.68 -3.70 14.12
C PHE A 17 -1.63 -4.48 14.93
N SER A 18 -1.98 -4.94 16.12
CA SER A 18 -1.09 -5.74 16.98
C SER A 18 -1.47 -7.22 17.03
N ASP A 19 -2.72 -7.55 16.74
CA ASP A 19 -3.29 -8.88 17.01
C ASP A 19 -3.49 -9.70 15.73
N ILE A 20 -2.76 -9.33 14.67
CA ILE A 20 -2.89 -9.93 13.34
C ILE A 20 -1.52 -10.41 12.90
N ASP A 21 -1.41 -11.71 12.70
CA ASP A 21 -0.27 -12.32 12.05
C ASP A 21 -0.40 -12.17 10.54
N PHE A 22 0.11 -11.06 10.02
CA PHE A 22 0.19 -10.85 8.57
C PHE A 22 1.22 -11.77 7.88
N ALA A 23 2.15 -12.39 8.60
CA ALA A 23 3.09 -13.34 7.97
C ALA A 23 2.41 -14.68 7.62
N GLY A 24 1.35 -15.04 8.35
CA GLY A 24 0.52 -16.21 8.08
C GLY A 24 -0.56 -16.01 7.02
N VAL A 25 -0.63 -14.84 6.38
CA VAL A 25 -1.67 -14.48 5.41
C VAL A 25 -1.02 -14.28 4.03
N ASP A 26 -1.74 -14.60 2.95
CA ASP A 26 -1.29 -14.31 1.59
C ASP A 26 -1.75 -12.91 1.13
N LYS A 27 -1.35 -12.47 -0.06
CA LYS A 27 -1.70 -11.13 -0.55
C LYS A 27 -3.22 -10.93 -0.64
N ASP A 28 -3.96 -11.94 -1.07
CA ASP A 28 -5.42 -11.84 -1.22
C ASP A 28 -6.14 -11.87 0.14
N GLY A 29 -5.65 -12.63 1.10
CA GLY A 29 -6.10 -12.60 2.48
C GLY A 29 -5.89 -11.22 3.12
N CYS A 30 -4.78 -10.55 2.82
CA CYS A 30 -4.55 -9.17 3.23
C CYS A 30 -5.59 -8.21 2.61
N VAL A 31 -5.88 -8.35 1.31
CA VAL A 31 -6.94 -7.57 0.63
C VAL A 31 -8.30 -7.79 1.27
N VAL A 32 -8.66 -9.05 1.59
CA VAL A 32 -9.91 -9.39 2.28
C VAL A 32 -9.96 -8.74 3.67
N PHE A 33 -8.85 -8.78 4.41
CA PHE A 33 -8.75 -8.13 5.71
C PHE A 33 -9.01 -6.62 5.59
N ILE A 34 -8.30 -5.94 4.69
CA ILE A 34 -8.44 -4.49 4.49
C ILE A 34 -9.86 -4.12 4.06
N LYS A 35 -10.47 -4.87 3.13
CA LYS A 35 -11.85 -4.65 2.71
C LYS A 35 -12.84 -4.79 3.87
N ARG A 36 -12.65 -5.78 4.76
CA ARG A 36 -13.50 -5.94 5.95
C ARG A 36 -13.29 -4.80 6.95
N PHE A 37 -12.06 -4.33 7.09
CA PHE A 37 -11.71 -3.25 8.01
C PHE A 37 -12.25 -1.89 7.56
N THR A 38 -12.09 -1.53 6.29
CA THR A 38 -12.53 -0.23 5.77
C THR A 38 -14.01 -0.21 5.39
N GLY A 39 -14.60 -1.37 5.12
CA GLY A 39 -15.94 -1.46 4.53
C GLY A 39 -15.99 -1.07 3.05
N GLU A 40 -14.83 -0.78 2.45
CA GLU A 40 -14.69 -0.33 1.07
C GLU A 40 -13.99 -1.38 0.21
N LYS A 41 -14.34 -1.41 -1.08
CA LYS A 41 -13.64 -2.26 -2.05
C LYS A 41 -12.23 -1.69 -2.27
N CYS A 42 -11.22 -2.53 -2.10
CA CYS A 42 -9.82 -2.24 -2.41
C CYS A 42 -9.53 -2.56 -3.89
N GLU A 43 -8.84 -1.67 -4.60
CA GLU A 43 -8.32 -1.91 -5.95
C GLU A 43 -6.86 -2.34 -5.92
N LYS A 44 -5.99 -1.54 -5.27
CA LYS A 44 -4.55 -1.76 -5.24
C LYS A 44 -3.99 -1.49 -3.84
N LEU A 45 -2.92 -2.21 -3.50
CA LEU A 45 -2.17 -2.03 -2.26
C LEU A 45 -0.75 -1.63 -2.59
N TYR A 46 -0.19 -0.70 -1.82
CA TYR A 46 1.18 -0.23 -2.00
C TYR A 46 1.90 -0.19 -0.66
N TYR A 47 3.23 -0.25 -0.70
CA TYR A 47 4.07 0.04 0.45
C TYR A 47 5.22 0.96 0.07
N CYS A 48 5.73 1.72 1.03
CA CYS A 48 6.98 2.45 0.85
C CYS A 48 8.12 1.60 1.41
N GLN A 49 9.14 1.34 0.59
CA GLN A 49 10.35 0.65 1.01
C GLN A 49 10.99 1.39 2.21
N HIS A 50 11.54 0.61 3.14
CA HIS A 50 12.29 1.15 4.27
C HIS A 50 13.50 1.95 3.77
N ASP A 51 13.82 3.06 4.45
CA ASP A 51 14.93 3.97 4.13
C ASP A 51 14.87 4.72 2.80
N ILE A 52 13.82 4.54 2.00
CA ILE A 52 13.58 5.35 0.80
C ILE A 52 12.43 6.32 1.06
N ASN A 53 12.70 7.61 0.87
CA ASN A 53 11.68 8.64 1.05
C ASN A 53 10.51 8.44 0.07
N PHE A 54 9.30 8.61 0.57
CA PHE A 54 8.12 8.75 -0.28
C PHE A 54 8.28 9.96 -1.22
N PRO A 55 7.92 9.85 -2.50
CA PRO A 55 7.32 8.68 -3.15
C PRO A 55 8.30 7.74 -3.88
N LYS A 56 9.61 8.02 -3.84
CA LYS A 56 10.62 7.21 -4.53
C LYS A 56 10.60 5.74 -4.12
N GLY A 57 10.28 5.46 -2.86
CA GLY A 57 10.21 4.11 -2.31
C GLY A 57 8.86 3.40 -2.53
N LEU A 58 7.90 4.02 -3.20
CA LEU A 58 6.56 3.45 -3.34
C LEU A 58 6.56 2.26 -4.29
N ASN A 59 6.08 1.10 -3.83
CA ASN A 59 5.99 -0.15 -4.56
C ASN A 59 4.57 -0.71 -4.51
N LEU A 60 4.12 -1.29 -5.62
CA LEU A 60 2.85 -2.00 -5.75
C LEU A 60 2.97 -3.42 -5.20
N ILE A 61 1.98 -3.82 -4.39
CA ILE A 61 1.79 -5.19 -3.92
C ILE A 61 0.82 -5.90 -4.88
N SER A 62 1.34 -6.40 -6.01
CA SER A 62 0.51 -7.04 -7.04
C SER A 62 0.37 -8.56 -6.88
N ASN A 63 1.29 -9.20 -6.16
CA ASN A 63 1.39 -10.65 -5.99
C ASN A 63 1.93 -11.04 -4.61
N ASP A 64 1.90 -12.34 -4.30
CA ASP A 64 2.39 -12.89 -3.03
C ASP A 64 3.88 -12.60 -2.77
N PRO A 65 4.82 -12.76 -3.74
CA PRO A 65 6.21 -12.34 -3.53
C PRO A 65 6.37 -10.89 -3.06
N ASN A 66 5.67 -9.93 -3.68
CA ASN A 66 5.73 -8.52 -3.25
C ASN A 66 5.13 -8.32 -1.86
N TYR A 67 4.09 -9.08 -1.53
CA TYR A 67 3.50 -9.06 -0.21
C TYR A 67 4.46 -9.60 0.86
N PHE A 68 5.10 -10.75 0.61
CA PHE A 68 6.06 -11.32 1.54
C PHE A 68 7.32 -10.46 1.69
N GLU A 69 7.75 -9.76 0.64
CA GLU A 69 8.79 -8.74 0.76
C GLU A 69 8.36 -7.59 1.68
N PHE A 70 7.15 -7.05 1.49
CA PHE A 70 6.58 -6.04 2.38
C PHE A 70 6.52 -6.50 3.85
N ILE A 71 6.07 -7.74 4.09
CA ILE A 71 6.01 -8.33 5.42
C ILE A 71 7.41 -8.54 6.00
N ALA A 72 8.34 -9.10 5.23
CA ALA A 72 9.72 -9.30 5.67
C ALA A 72 10.35 -8.00 6.14
N ILE A 73 10.19 -6.89 5.40
CA ILE A 73 10.70 -5.58 5.82
C ILE A 73 10.09 -5.16 7.18
N ALA A 74 8.80 -5.40 7.41
CA ALA A 74 8.16 -5.04 8.67
C ALA A 74 8.70 -5.86 9.86
N TYR A 75 8.90 -7.15 9.67
CA TYR A 75 9.33 -8.07 10.72
C TYR A 75 10.85 -8.04 10.96
N GLU A 76 11.68 -8.02 9.91
CA GLU A 76 13.15 -8.04 10.02
C GLU A 76 13.70 -6.77 10.65
N TYR A 77 13.16 -5.61 10.27
CA TYR A 77 13.62 -4.32 10.80
C TYR A 77 12.86 -3.90 12.07
N GLY A 78 11.79 -4.63 12.44
CA GLY A 78 10.91 -4.26 13.56
C GLY A 78 10.25 -2.89 13.36
N VAL A 79 10.11 -2.46 12.10
CA VAL A 79 9.64 -1.13 11.72
C VAL A 79 8.17 -1.17 11.35
N ILE A 80 7.51 -0.02 11.53
CA ILE A 80 6.17 0.17 11.00
C ILE A 80 6.32 0.40 9.49
N VAL A 81 6.12 -0.66 8.70
CA VAL A 81 6.01 -0.53 7.24
C VAL A 81 4.60 -0.11 6.89
N TYR A 82 4.58 0.69 5.85
CA TYR A 82 3.59 1.71 5.67
C TYR A 82 2.74 1.34 4.46
N MET A 83 1.53 0.84 4.69
CA MET A 83 0.64 0.32 3.64
C MET A 83 -0.40 1.37 3.19
N TYR A 84 -0.41 1.64 1.89
CA TYR A 84 -1.34 2.56 1.23
C TYR A 84 -2.37 1.75 0.44
N VAL A 85 -3.63 2.16 0.54
CA VAL A 85 -4.77 1.47 -0.07
C VAL A 85 -5.42 2.39 -1.10
N ASP A 86 -5.59 1.86 -2.31
CA ASP A 86 -6.40 2.48 -3.35
C ASP A 86 -7.81 1.89 -3.31
N HIS A 87 -8.81 2.76 -3.18
CA HIS A 87 -10.20 2.36 -3.00
C HIS A 87 -10.97 2.52 -4.30
N PHE A 88 -11.85 1.56 -4.59
CA PHE A 88 -12.64 1.57 -5.81
C PHE A 88 -13.48 2.84 -5.94
N GLY A 89 -13.36 3.52 -7.08
CA GLY A 89 -14.05 4.79 -7.35
C GLY A 89 -13.34 6.03 -6.79
N ASN A 90 -12.12 5.89 -6.26
CA ASN A 90 -11.29 7.00 -5.82
C ASN A 90 -10.17 7.25 -6.85
N SER A 91 -10.36 8.21 -7.77
CA SER A 91 -9.39 8.49 -8.85
C SER A 91 -8.07 9.13 -8.38
N ASN A 92 -7.95 9.46 -7.09
CA ASN A 92 -6.88 10.29 -6.56
C ASN A 92 -5.48 9.67 -6.73
N ILE A 93 -5.32 8.34 -6.65
CA ILE A 93 -3.97 7.76 -6.71
C ILE A 93 -3.41 7.72 -8.13
N LYS A 94 -4.25 7.47 -9.13
CA LYS A 94 -3.81 7.45 -10.53
C LYS A 94 -3.39 8.85 -10.98
N GLU A 95 -4.24 9.84 -10.71
CA GLU A 95 -3.93 11.25 -10.99
C GLU A 95 -2.66 11.69 -10.26
N TRP A 96 -2.51 11.31 -8.99
CA TRP A 96 -1.32 11.66 -8.21
C TRP A 96 -0.05 10.96 -8.70
N LEU A 97 -0.13 9.69 -9.11
CA LEU A 97 0.99 8.96 -9.72
C LEU A 97 1.40 9.59 -11.04
N ASP A 98 0.44 10.01 -11.86
CA ASP A 98 0.71 10.69 -13.13
C ASP A 98 1.39 12.06 -12.92
N GLU A 99 0.98 12.81 -11.89
CA GLU A 99 1.62 14.07 -11.47
C GLU A 99 3.06 13.88 -10.95
N HIS A 100 3.33 12.76 -10.27
CA HIS A 100 4.60 12.50 -9.58
C HIS A 100 5.43 11.39 -10.26
N LYS A 101 5.16 11.10 -11.53
CA LYS A 101 5.78 9.99 -12.28
C LYS A 101 7.31 10.05 -12.30
N ASP A 102 7.89 11.26 -12.32
CA ASP A 102 9.35 11.47 -12.34
C ASP A 102 9.98 11.29 -10.95
N GLU A 103 9.16 11.18 -9.90
CA GLU A 103 9.57 10.97 -8.51
C GLU A 103 9.31 9.54 -8.01
N VAL A 104 8.53 8.75 -8.73
CA VAL A 104 8.22 7.34 -8.41
C VAL A 104 9.23 6.44 -9.12
N VAL A 105 9.96 5.61 -8.38
CA VAL A 105 11.02 4.73 -8.93
C VAL A 105 10.70 3.24 -8.73
N GLY A 106 9.61 2.91 -8.03
CA GLY A 106 9.22 1.53 -7.77
C GLY A 106 8.55 0.85 -8.97
N ASN A 107 8.10 -0.39 -8.75
CA ASN A 107 7.51 -1.27 -9.78
C ASN A 107 6.11 -0.86 -10.31
N ILE A 108 5.74 0.41 -10.20
CA ILE A 108 4.39 0.93 -10.47
C ILE A 108 4.13 1.17 -11.98
N GLU A 109 5.19 1.35 -12.78
CA GLU A 109 5.12 1.89 -14.15
C GLU A 109 4.37 1.05 -15.19
N LYS A 110 4.04 -0.23 -14.94
CA LYS A 110 3.43 -1.11 -15.97
C LYS A 110 1.95 -1.45 -15.79
N GLU A 111 1.37 -1.23 -14.62
CA GLU A 111 -0.02 -1.62 -14.31
C GLU A 111 -1.01 -0.43 -14.25
N ALA A 112 -0.53 0.80 -14.42
CA ALA A 112 -1.38 2.00 -14.52
C ALA A 112 -1.95 2.24 -15.92
N ILE A 113 -1.36 1.60 -16.95
CA ILE A 113 -1.62 1.88 -18.38
C ILE A 113 -2.67 0.91 -18.99
N ASN A 114 -2.89 -0.28 -18.42
CA ASN A 114 -3.75 -1.32 -19.02
C ASN A 114 -5.17 -1.44 -18.43
N GLY A 115 -5.70 -0.36 -17.84
CA GLY A 115 -7.11 -0.28 -17.44
C GLY A 115 -7.88 0.66 -18.37
N ALA A 116 -8.14 0.20 -19.60
CA ALA A 116 -9.07 0.82 -20.55
C ALA A 116 -10.31 -0.07 -20.72
#